data_AF-A0A7Y6PKN4-F1
#
_entry.id   AF-A0A7Y6PKN4-F1
#
_cell.length_a   1.000
_cell.length_b   1.000
_cell.length_c   1.000
_cell.angle_alpha   90.00
_cell.angle_beta   90.00
_cell.angle_gamma   90.00
#
_symmetry.space_group_name_H-M   'P 1'
#
loop_
_entity.id
_entity.type
_entity.pdbx_description
1 polymer ?
#
loop_
_entity_poly.entity_id
_entity_poly.type
_entity_poly.pdbx_seq_one_letter_code
_entity_poly.pdbx_strand_id
1 'polypeptide(L)'
;MRGTIWLAVVLCACGPTSKNPGGGGDDDGSGTADAAPGTVYMDAAVDIDAQCGAQMENIGVVNLGDPPDLLVVLDRSGSMTSPPPSFPPVFDTKWSIMKSALNQIALAKDMNIKFGLLEFPSDENCAADATPEVAIALNSHTAIASYFNARSPGGNTPAHVALTSAKSYYQSIPVNTAGRYVLFATDGVPNCLGGDPDAASDAQTVAAVTSLFQAGIPTYVLGFGTFGLPVGVLNDAAVAGGKAKPGATKFYEANNASDLNMALQAIAGGIIVPSCSYQLASAPPDPMNVTVTLNGTPVPRDPAHNNGWDYHPNSMTITFFGSYCSTIQGGASTAVNFVYGCPGPILQ
;
A
#
# COMPACT_ATOMS: atom_id res chain seq x y z
N MET A 1 -56.68 2.44 5.56
CA MET A 1 -56.81 1.55 6.73
C MET A 1 -55.41 1.37 7.31
N ARG A 2 -55.24 1.73 8.59
CA ARG A 2 -53.95 1.73 9.30
C ARG A 2 -53.60 0.30 9.72
N GLY A 3 -52.38 -0.16 9.41
CA GLY A 3 -51.86 -1.46 9.84
C GLY A 3 -50.47 -1.29 10.43
N THR A 4 -50.40 -1.21 11.74
CA THR A 4 -49.17 -1.17 12.56
C THR A 4 -48.60 -2.58 12.64
N ILE A 5 -47.34 -2.79 12.22
CA ILE A 5 -46.61 -4.04 12.44
C ILE A 5 -45.47 -3.77 13.42
N TRP A 6 -45.60 -4.37 14.59
CA TRP A 6 -44.58 -4.48 15.63
C TRP A 6 -43.63 -5.62 15.27
N LEU A 7 -42.32 -5.40 15.34
CA LEU A 7 -41.32 -6.47 15.31
C LEU A 7 -40.53 -6.45 16.61
N ALA A 8 -40.63 -7.55 17.35
CA ALA A 8 -39.94 -7.80 18.61
C ALA A 8 -38.50 -8.28 18.37
N VAL A 9 -37.54 -7.74 19.13
CA VAL A 9 -36.15 -8.23 19.18
C VAL A 9 -35.95 -8.93 20.52
N VAL A 10 -35.52 -10.20 20.45
CA VAL A 10 -35.22 -11.07 21.59
C VAL A 10 -33.79 -10.81 22.07
N LEU A 11 -33.65 -10.54 23.38
CA LEU A 11 -32.37 -10.53 24.10
C LEU A 11 -31.92 -11.98 24.41
N CYS A 12 -30.63 -12.27 24.25
CA CYS A 12 -29.94 -13.33 24.98
C CYS A 12 -28.72 -12.73 25.70
N ALA A 13 -28.82 -12.67 27.03
CA ALA A 13 -27.73 -12.42 27.96
C ALA A 13 -27.31 -13.77 28.59
N CYS A 14 -26.01 -14.04 28.70
CA CYS A 14 -25.49 -15.16 29.48
C CYS A 14 -24.31 -14.74 30.38
N GLY A 15 -24.51 -14.99 31.67
CA GLY A 15 -23.63 -15.01 32.83
C GLY A 15 -24.55 -15.23 34.05
N PRO A 16 -24.09 -15.63 35.27
CA PRO A 16 -22.72 -15.90 35.76
C PRO A 16 -22.65 -17.19 36.64
N THR A 17 -21.66 -17.25 37.57
CA THR A 17 -21.51 -18.07 38.81
C THR A 17 -20.52 -19.26 38.75
N SER A 18 -19.73 -19.60 39.78
CA SER A 18 -19.65 -19.22 41.22
C SER A 18 -18.23 -19.44 41.81
N LYS A 19 -17.96 -18.79 42.97
CA LYS A 19 -16.73 -18.86 43.78
C LYS A 19 -17.05 -19.49 45.16
N ASN A 20 -16.06 -20.21 45.72
CA ASN A 20 -15.87 -20.70 47.11
C ASN A 20 -16.68 -21.92 47.60
N PRO A 21 -16.12 -22.77 48.49
CA PRO A 21 -15.59 -22.47 49.85
C PRO A 21 -14.14 -22.98 50.05
N GLY A 22 -13.32 -22.68 51.07
CA GLY A 22 -13.53 -22.34 52.48
C GLY A 22 -13.22 -23.57 53.38
N GLY A 23 -12.12 -23.57 54.14
CA GLY A 23 -11.87 -24.52 55.25
C GLY A 23 -10.39 -24.77 55.58
N GLY A 24 -9.95 -24.36 56.77
CA GLY A 24 -8.61 -24.63 57.32
C GLY A 24 -8.53 -25.87 58.21
N GLY A 25 -7.33 -26.17 58.69
CA GLY A 25 -7.04 -27.20 59.70
C GLY A 25 -5.55 -27.51 59.79
N ASP A 26 -4.93 -27.13 60.89
CA ASP A 26 -3.61 -27.57 61.36
C ASP A 26 -3.64 -29.07 61.72
N ASP A 27 -2.51 -29.79 61.61
CA ASP A 27 -2.01 -30.66 62.69
C ASP A 27 -0.65 -31.32 62.38
N ASP A 28 0.04 -31.54 63.50
CA ASP A 28 1.38 -32.05 63.75
C ASP A 28 1.77 -33.41 63.14
N GLY A 29 3.08 -33.68 63.16
CA GLY A 29 3.51 -34.94 63.79
C GLY A 29 4.59 -35.76 63.07
N SER A 30 5.78 -35.71 63.66
CA SER A 30 6.95 -36.56 63.47
C SER A 30 6.72 -38.06 63.21
N GLY A 31 7.64 -38.69 62.48
CA GLY A 31 7.86 -40.14 62.52
C GLY A 31 9.22 -40.54 61.92
N THR A 32 10.15 -40.92 62.79
CA THR A 32 11.54 -41.32 62.55
C THR A 32 11.73 -42.82 62.22
N ALA A 33 12.91 -43.13 61.66
CA ALA A 33 13.67 -44.41 61.71
C ALA A 33 13.32 -45.47 60.63
N ASP A 34 14.22 -46.25 60.02
CA ASP A 34 15.67 -46.49 60.14
C ASP A 34 16.16 -47.31 58.90
N ALA A 35 17.47 -47.24 58.59
CA ALA A 35 18.36 -48.22 57.91
C ALA A 35 17.94 -48.92 56.57
N ALA A 36 18.76 -49.14 55.52
CA ALA A 36 20.15 -48.86 55.11
C ALA A 36 20.27 -49.22 53.59
N PRO A 37 21.46 -49.38 52.95
CA PRO A 37 21.90 -48.53 51.85
C PRO A 37 21.93 -49.21 50.45
N GLY A 38 21.95 -48.38 49.41
CA GLY A 38 22.59 -48.75 48.13
C GLY A 38 21.69 -48.64 46.91
N THR A 39 21.69 -47.47 46.26
CA THR A 39 22.21 -47.26 44.90
C THR A 39 21.83 -45.85 44.45
N VAL A 40 22.81 -45.12 43.95
CA VAL A 40 22.63 -43.80 43.35
C VAL A 40 21.90 -43.99 42.01
N TYR A 41 20.61 -43.70 41.99
CA TYR A 41 19.97 -43.16 40.79
C TYR A 41 19.73 -41.69 41.09
N MET A 42 20.52 -40.83 40.45
CA MET A 42 20.17 -39.41 40.34
C MET A 42 18.87 -39.36 39.53
N ASP A 43 17.75 -39.36 40.25
CA ASP A 43 16.58 -38.60 39.83
C ASP A 43 17.00 -37.14 39.81
N ALA A 44 17.58 -36.73 38.69
CA ALA A 44 17.30 -35.42 38.18
C ALA A 44 16.41 -35.68 36.96
N ALA A 45 15.11 -35.73 37.19
CA ALA A 45 14.17 -35.08 36.29
C ALA A 45 14.80 -33.74 35.86
N VAL A 46 15.51 -33.75 34.73
CA VAL A 46 15.85 -32.54 34.03
C VAL A 46 14.50 -32.03 33.56
N ASP A 47 14.01 -31.07 34.30
CA ASP A 47 12.96 -30.16 33.87
C ASP A 47 13.46 -29.52 32.56
N ILE A 48 13.14 -30.14 31.42
CA ILE A 48 13.23 -29.52 30.10
C ILE A 48 12.03 -28.58 30.00
N ASP A 49 12.02 -27.56 30.87
CA ASP A 49 11.28 -26.31 30.69
C ASP A 49 12.24 -25.13 30.88
N ALA A 50 13.33 -25.15 30.13
CA ALA A 50 14.24 -24.01 30.00
C ALA A 50 14.32 -23.57 28.54
N GLN A 51 13.18 -23.05 28.07
CA GLN A 51 13.10 -21.88 27.21
C GLN A 51 13.87 -21.94 25.88
N CYS A 52 13.32 -22.77 25.01
CA CYS A 52 13.06 -22.37 23.63
C CYS A 52 11.77 -23.04 23.14
N GLY A 53 10.66 -22.80 23.85
CA GLY A 53 9.36 -23.01 23.25
C GLY A 53 9.30 -22.17 21.99
N ALA A 54 8.94 -22.78 20.86
CA ALA A 54 8.80 -22.12 19.57
C ALA A 54 8.04 -20.79 19.73
N GLN A 55 8.77 -19.69 19.90
CA GLN A 55 8.21 -18.35 19.90
C GLN A 55 7.97 -18.04 18.42
N MET A 56 6.79 -18.46 17.95
CA MET A 56 6.24 -18.07 16.67
C MET A 56 5.76 -16.63 16.80
N GLU A 57 6.68 -15.68 16.72
CA GLU A 57 6.29 -14.30 16.47
C GLU A 57 6.25 -14.07 14.97
N ASN A 58 5.05 -13.85 14.44
CA ASN A 58 4.90 -13.24 13.14
C ASN A 58 5.44 -11.81 13.26
N ILE A 59 6.70 -11.60 12.88
CA ILE A 59 7.29 -10.28 12.91
C ILE A 59 6.49 -9.41 11.95
N GLY A 60 5.79 -8.42 12.50
CA GLY A 60 5.13 -7.38 11.73
C GLY A 60 6.15 -6.75 10.78
N VAL A 61 6.02 -7.06 9.51
CA VAL A 61 6.89 -6.55 8.45
C VAL A 61 6.66 -5.04 8.33
N VAL A 62 7.59 -4.23 8.81
CA VAL A 62 7.70 -2.85 8.31
C VAL A 62 8.61 -2.91 7.09
N ASN A 63 7.96 -3.01 5.93
CA ASN A 63 8.62 -2.91 4.63
C ASN A 63 9.14 -1.47 4.46
N LEU A 64 10.41 -1.23 4.80
CA LEU A 64 11.11 0.05 4.63
C LEU A 64 11.79 0.14 3.25
N GLY A 65 11.18 -0.45 2.20
CA GLY A 65 11.61 -0.10 0.85
C GLY A 65 11.56 1.41 0.68
N ASP A 66 12.48 1.99 -0.09
CA ASP A 66 12.36 3.41 -0.44
C ASP A 66 10.98 3.60 -1.10
N PRO A 67 10.12 4.48 -0.57
CA PRO A 67 8.77 4.61 -1.09
C PRO A 67 8.85 5.21 -2.50
N PRO A 68 8.18 4.60 -3.51
CA PRO A 68 8.16 5.12 -4.87
C PRO A 68 7.44 6.47 -4.93
N ASP A 69 7.74 7.23 -5.97
CA ASP A 69 7.07 8.48 -6.24
C ASP A 69 5.76 8.25 -7.00
N LEU A 70 4.69 8.90 -6.57
CA LEU A 70 3.45 9.03 -7.33
C LEU A 70 3.07 10.50 -7.47
N LEU A 71 3.26 11.05 -8.66
CA LEU A 71 2.76 12.36 -9.01
C LEU A 71 1.33 12.24 -9.55
N VAL A 72 0.37 12.79 -8.83
CA VAL A 72 -1.01 12.91 -9.29
C VAL A 72 -1.10 14.12 -10.22
N VAL A 73 -1.36 13.88 -11.51
CA VAL A 73 -1.69 14.92 -12.49
C VAL A 73 -3.20 14.99 -12.55
N LEU A 74 -3.76 15.97 -11.84
CA LEU A 74 -5.16 16.07 -11.48
C LEU A 74 -5.91 17.06 -12.36
N ASP A 75 -6.96 16.56 -12.99
CA ASP A 75 -7.93 17.36 -13.71
C ASP A 75 -8.82 18.15 -12.75
N ARG A 76 -8.82 19.46 -12.95
CA ARG A 76 -9.58 20.47 -12.24
C ARG A 76 -10.59 21.13 -13.17
N SER A 77 -10.69 20.74 -14.44
CA SER A 77 -11.53 21.39 -15.46
C SER A 77 -13.00 21.53 -15.04
N GLY A 78 -13.73 22.41 -15.73
CA GLY A 78 -15.12 22.73 -15.42
C GLY A 78 -16.06 21.53 -15.41
N SER A 79 -15.78 20.46 -16.15
CA SER A 79 -16.57 19.22 -16.14
C SER A 79 -16.59 18.53 -14.78
N MET A 80 -15.55 18.75 -13.94
CA MET A 80 -15.46 18.23 -12.58
C MET A 80 -16.48 18.85 -11.60
N THR A 81 -17.16 19.94 -12.00
CA THR A 81 -18.27 20.54 -11.23
C THR A 81 -19.55 19.70 -11.28
N SER A 82 -19.71 18.85 -12.29
CA SER A 82 -20.92 18.06 -12.48
C SER A 82 -20.86 16.76 -11.67
N PRO A 83 -21.99 16.23 -11.18
CA PRO A 83 -22.04 14.88 -10.64
C PRO A 83 -21.73 13.83 -11.72
N PRO A 84 -21.18 12.66 -11.36
CA PRO A 84 -20.98 11.59 -12.33
C PRO A 84 -22.33 11.05 -12.83
N PRO A 85 -22.45 10.69 -14.12
CA PRO A 85 -23.65 10.06 -14.67
C PRO A 85 -23.79 8.61 -14.15
N SER A 86 -24.47 8.42 -13.01
CA SER A 86 -24.65 7.11 -12.37
C SER A 86 -26.11 6.80 -12.03
N PHE A 87 -26.44 5.51 -11.92
CA PHE A 87 -27.69 5.04 -11.33
C PHE A 87 -27.41 4.02 -10.20
N PRO A 88 -27.90 4.25 -8.96
CA PRO A 88 -28.69 5.40 -8.51
C PRO A 88 -27.94 6.74 -8.61
N PRO A 89 -28.66 7.87 -8.68
CA PRO A 89 -28.04 9.19 -8.86
C PRO A 89 -27.19 9.54 -7.65
N VAL A 90 -25.98 10.04 -7.92
CA VAL A 90 -25.09 10.65 -6.94
C VAL A 90 -25.19 12.17 -7.10
N PHE A 91 -25.30 12.90 -5.99
CA PHE A 91 -25.42 14.36 -5.99
C PHE A 91 -24.10 15.07 -5.71
N ASP A 92 -23.10 14.34 -5.22
CA ASP A 92 -21.75 14.86 -5.07
C ASP A 92 -21.12 15.14 -6.43
N THR A 93 -20.46 16.29 -6.54
CA THR A 93 -19.71 16.64 -7.74
C THR A 93 -18.54 15.69 -7.93
N LYS A 94 -18.08 15.53 -9.18
CA LYS A 94 -16.92 14.69 -9.45
C LYS A 94 -15.70 15.14 -8.64
N TRP A 95 -15.50 16.46 -8.52
CA TRP A 95 -14.46 17.05 -7.67
C TRP A 95 -14.57 16.67 -6.19
N SER A 96 -15.77 16.71 -5.61
CA SER A 96 -15.99 16.31 -4.21
C SER A 96 -15.60 14.85 -3.96
N ILE A 97 -15.98 13.97 -4.89
CA ILE A 97 -15.67 12.54 -4.82
C ILE A 97 -14.15 12.31 -4.98
N MET A 98 -13.52 12.97 -5.96
CA MET A 98 -12.07 12.91 -6.18
C MET A 98 -11.27 13.41 -4.99
N LYS A 99 -11.65 14.55 -4.42
CA LYS A 99 -11.10 15.10 -3.17
C LYS A 99 -11.14 14.08 -2.04
N SER A 100 -12.29 13.45 -1.81
CA SER A 100 -12.45 12.48 -0.73
C SER A 100 -11.54 11.27 -0.94
N ALA A 101 -11.53 10.71 -2.14
CA ALA A 101 -10.78 9.50 -2.45
C ALA A 101 -9.25 9.72 -2.43
N LEU A 102 -8.77 10.84 -2.99
CA LEU A 102 -7.34 11.17 -2.97
C LEU A 102 -6.83 11.48 -1.56
N ASN A 103 -7.62 12.16 -0.72
CA ASN A 103 -7.26 12.36 0.69
C ASN A 103 -7.17 11.03 1.45
N GLN A 104 -8.11 10.11 1.21
CA GLN A 104 -8.12 8.79 1.86
C GLN A 104 -6.90 7.95 1.46
N ILE A 105 -6.58 7.87 0.16
CA ILE A 105 -5.43 7.06 -0.28
C ILE A 105 -4.10 7.69 0.13
N ALA A 106 -3.97 9.03 0.07
CA ALA A 106 -2.78 9.73 0.52
C ALA A 106 -2.54 9.47 2.00
N LEU A 107 -3.56 9.60 2.85
CA LEU A 107 -3.47 9.27 4.27
C LEU A 107 -3.11 7.79 4.51
N ALA A 108 -3.77 6.87 3.81
CA ALA A 108 -3.60 5.44 4.02
C ALA A 108 -2.22 4.93 3.56
N LYS A 109 -1.56 5.61 2.62
CA LYS A 109 -0.31 5.19 1.99
C LYS A 109 0.84 6.19 2.17
N ASP A 110 0.70 7.16 3.06
CA ASP A 110 1.63 8.29 3.16
C ASP A 110 3.05 7.92 3.60
N MET A 111 3.20 6.74 4.20
CA MET A 111 4.49 6.14 4.57
C MET A 111 5.01 5.15 3.54
N ASN A 112 4.22 4.81 2.52
CA ASN A 112 4.55 3.80 1.50
C ASN A 112 4.68 4.38 0.09
N ILE A 113 4.20 5.59 -0.14
CA ILE A 113 4.26 6.29 -1.43
C ILE A 113 4.60 7.75 -1.14
N LYS A 114 5.57 8.31 -1.88
CA LYS A 114 5.82 9.75 -1.89
C LYS A 114 4.83 10.40 -2.83
N PHE A 115 3.77 11.00 -2.28
CA PHE A 115 2.75 11.65 -3.10
C PHE A 115 3.19 13.07 -3.48
N GLY A 116 2.94 13.43 -4.73
CA GLY A 116 2.90 14.81 -5.20
C GLY A 116 1.62 15.08 -5.98
N LEU A 117 1.31 16.36 -6.20
CA LEU A 117 0.12 16.80 -6.92
C LEU A 117 0.47 17.96 -7.86
N LEU A 118 0.13 17.77 -9.13
CA LEU A 118 0.17 18.79 -10.18
C LEU A 118 -1.26 18.97 -10.70
N GLU A 119 -1.75 20.20 -10.72
CA GLU A 119 -3.11 20.50 -11.20
C GLU A 119 -3.12 20.91 -12.67
N PHE A 120 -4.23 20.65 -13.36
CA PHE A 120 -4.54 21.29 -14.63
C PHE A 120 -6.04 21.55 -14.77
N PRO A 121 -6.45 22.69 -15.34
CA PRO A 121 -5.60 23.81 -15.76
C PRO A 121 -5.11 24.62 -14.54
N SER A 122 -4.01 25.35 -14.67
CA SER A 122 -3.50 26.23 -13.61
C SER A 122 -4.11 27.65 -13.65
N ASP A 123 -4.64 28.08 -14.80
CA ASP A 123 -5.13 29.44 -15.05
C ASP A 123 -6.59 29.51 -15.56
N GLU A 124 -7.40 28.48 -15.32
CA GLU A 124 -8.74 28.29 -15.91
C GLU A 124 -8.77 28.19 -17.45
N ASN A 125 -7.62 28.31 -18.12
CA ASN A 125 -7.51 28.28 -19.57
C ASN A 125 -6.63 27.09 -19.98
N CYS A 126 -5.66 27.32 -20.86
CA CYS A 126 -4.86 26.27 -21.47
C CYS A 126 -3.47 26.12 -20.85
N ALA A 127 -3.22 26.70 -19.67
CA ALA A 127 -1.96 26.54 -18.97
C ALA A 127 -1.97 25.36 -17.97
N ALA A 128 -0.80 24.77 -17.76
CA ALA A 128 -0.52 23.87 -16.65
C ALA A 128 0.94 24.04 -16.23
N ASP A 129 1.16 24.37 -14.95
CA ASP A 129 2.50 24.68 -14.44
C ASP A 129 3.33 23.42 -14.15
N ALA A 130 4.65 23.55 -14.32
CA ALA A 130 5.59 22.49 -13.95
C ALA A 130 5.95 22.49 -12.45
N THR A 131 5.61 23.55 -11.74
CA THR A 131 5.71 23.58 -10.28
C THR A 131 4.49 22.86 -9.71
N PRO A 132 4.65 21.75 -8.98
CA PRO A 132 3.52 21.06 -8.38
C PRO A 132 2.97 21.87 -7.20
N GLU A 133 1.65 21.78 -7.00
CA GLU A 133 0.95 22.31 -5.83
C GLU A 133 1.38 21.60 -4.55
N VAL A 134 1.70 20.31 -4.67
CA VAL A 134 2.31 19.50 -3.62
C VAL A 134 3.53 18.80 -4.18
N ALA A 135 4.71 19.18 -3.71
CA ALA A 135 5.95 18.50 -4.08
C ALA A 135 5.92 17.02 -3.63
N ILE A 136 6.55 16.14 -4.40
CA ILE A 136 6.67 14.72 -4.07
C ILE A 136 7.44 14.56 -2.76
N ALA A 137 6.73 14.09 -1.73
CA ALA A 137 7.29 13.82 -0.42
C ALA A 137 6.47 12.76 0.32
N LEU A 138 7.07 12.18 1.37
CA LEU A 138 6.32 11.45 2.39
C LEU A 138 5.53 12.41 3.27
N ASN A 139 4.49 11.90 3.91
CA ASN A 139 3.64 12.67 4.83
C ASN A 139 2.92 13.85 4.14
N SER A 140 2.61 13.71 2.86
CA SER A 140 2.02 14.75 2.01
C SER A 140 0.49 14.85 2.13
N HIS A 141 -0.17 13.97 2.88
CA HIS A 141 -1.64 13.97 3.00
C HIS A 141 -2.19 15.32 3.48
N THR A 142 -1.52 16.01 4.41
CA THR A 142 -1.96 17.32 4.92
C THR A 142 -1.85 18.43 3.87
N ALA A 143 -0.81 18.38 3.04
CA ALA A 143 -0.61 19.32 1.93
C ALA A 143 -1.68 19.10 0.84
N ILE A 144 -1.96 17.84 0.49
CA ILE A 144 -3.03 17.47 -0.45
C ILE A 144 -4.40 17.91 0.08
N ALA A 145 -4.66 17.70 1.37
CA ALA A 145 -5.90 18.15 2.00
C ALA A 145 -6.04 19.68 1.95
N SER A 146 -4.94 20.40 2.20
CA SER A 146 -4.90 21.87 2.14
C SER A 146 -5.14 22.38 0.72
N TYR A 147 -4.52 21.75 -0.29
CA TYR A 147 -4.77 22.03 -1.70
C TYR A 147 -6.27 21.95 -2.03
N PHE A 148 -6.92 20.84 -1.68
CA PHE A 148 -8.35 20.63 -1.95
C PHE A 148 -9.28 21.55 -1.14
N ASN A 149 -8.81 22.18 -0.07
CA ASN A 149 -9.59 23.17 0.68
C ASN A 149 -9.51 24.57 0.06
N ALA A 150 -8.45 24.85 -0.69
CA ALA A 150 -8.23 26.14 -1.34
C ALA A 150 -8.63 26.17 -2.83
N ARG A 151 -8.89 25.00 -3.44
CA ARG A 151 -9.22 24.88 -4.87
C ARG A 151 -10.64 24.36 -5.16
N SER A 152 -11.25 24.92 -6.20
CA SER A 152 -12.60 24.59 -6.71
C SER A 152 -12.63 24.47 -8.24
N PRO A 153 -13.13 23.38 -8.85
CA PRO A 153 -12.91 23.06 -10.27
C PRO A 153 -13.37 24.18 -11.22
N GLY A 154 -12.71 24.29 -12.36
CA GLY A 154 -13.00 25.24 -13.42
C GLY A 154 -11.97 25.18 -14.56
N GLY A 155 -12.36 25.74 -15.70
CA GLY A 155 -11.51 25.91 -16.87
C GLY A 155 -11.50 24.75 -17.86
N ASN A 156 -10.55 24.83 -18.80
CA ASN A 156 -10.36 23.86 -19.87
C ASN A 156 -9.54 22.63 -19.42
N THR A 157 -9.26 21.71 -20.34
CA THR A 157 -8.64 20.40 -20.07
C THR A 157 -7.31 20.26 -20.84
N PRO A 158 -6.28 21.08 -20.56
CA PRO A 158 -4.97 21.02 -21.24
C PRO A 158 -4.11 19.83 -20.77
N ALA A 159 -4.63 18.61 -20.86
CA ALA A 159 -4.00 17.39 -20.34
C ALA A 159 -2.58 17.17 -20.90
N HIS A 160 -2.37 17.39 -22.19
CA HIS A 160 -1.06 17.26 -22.83
C HIS A 160 -0.01 18.24 -22.26
N VAL A 161 -0.42 19.46 -21.87
CA VAL A 161 0.45 20.44 -21.23
C VAL A 161 0.80 19.94 -19.82
N ALA A 162 -0.19 19.51 -19.05
CA ALA A 162 -0.01 19.01 -17.69
C ALA A 162 0.93 17.80 -17.61
N LEU A 163 0.79 16.86 -18.55
CA LEU A 163 1.65 15.68 -18.64
C LEU A 163 3.08 16.03 -19.08
N THR A 164 3.24 17.06 -19.91
CA THR A 164 4.57 17.61 -20.25
C THR A 164 5.19 18.30 -19.04
N SER A 165 4.41 19.07 -18.28
CA SER A 165 4.80 19.71 -17.03
C SER A 165 5.21 18.69 -15.95
N ALA A 166 4.48 17.57 -15.85
CA ALA A 166 4.84 16.45 -14.98
C ALA A 166 6.23 15.85 -15.33
N LYS A 167 6.54 15.69 -16.62
CA LYS A 167 7.86 15.24 -17.06
C LYS A 167 8.94 16.25 -16.67
N SER A 168 8.70 17.54 -16.91
CA SER A 168 9.61 18.62 -16.52
C SER A 168 9.87 18.63 -15.01
N TYR A 169 8.83 18.42 -14.20
CA TYR A 169 8.98 18.32 -12.76
C TYR A 169 9.88 17.13 -12.34
N TYR A 170 9.64 15.94 -12.89
CA TYR A 170 10.49 14.77 -12.62
C TYR A 170 11.94 14.93 -13.09
N GLN A 171 12.20 15.77 -14.09
CA GLN A 171 13.56 16.11 -14.52
C GLN A 171 14.24 17.11 -13.58
N SER A 172 13.47 17.84 -12.77
CA SER A 172 14.00 18.83 -11.82
C SER A 172 14.41 18.21 -10.47
N ILE A 173 13.98 16.99 -10.18
CA ILE A 173 14.25 16.28 -8.93
C ILE A 173 15.16 15.04 -9.15
N PRO A 174 15.86 14.56 -8.10
CA PRO A 174 16.64 13.33 -8.20
C PRO A 174 15.79 12.11 -8.61
N VAL A 175 16.38 11.21 -9.39
CA VAL A 175 15.71 9.98 -9.82
C VAL A 175 15.48 9.07 -8.60
N ASN A 176 14.22 8.83 -8.23
CA ASN A 176 13.88 7.80 -7.26
C ASN A 176 13.98 6.41 -7.89
N THR A 177 14.98 5.63 -7.46
CA THR A 177 15.25 4.27 -7.95
C THR A 177 14.21 3.25 -7.50
N ALA A 178 13.42 3.55 -6.46
CA ALA A 178 12.30 2.71 -6.06
C ALA A 178 11.10 2.77 -7.01
N GLY A 179 11.07 3.78 -7.88
CA GLY A 179 10.04 3.94 -8.90
C GLY A 179 9.54 5.38 -8.99
N ARG A 180 9.18 5.79 -10.21
CA ARG A 180 8.56 7.07 -10.50
C ARG A 180 7.32 6.82 -11.34
N TYR A 181 6.16 7.29 -10.88
CA TYR A 181 4.88 7.03 -11.52
C TYR A 181 4.05 8.30 -11.64
N VAL A 182 3.30 8.41 -12.73
CA VAL A 182 2.25 9.41 -12.87
C VAL A 182 0.89 8.74 -12.71
N LEU A 183 0.00 9.37 -11.96
CA LEU A 183 -1.44 9.11 -12.03
C LEU A 183 -2.07 10.24 -12.82
N PHE A 184 -2.47 9.97 -14.06
CA PHE A 184 -3.27 10.89 -14.87
C PHE A 184 -4.74 10.69 -14.53
N ALA A 185 -5.31 11.59 -13.72
CA ALA A 185 -6.68 11.52 -13.25
C ALA A 185 -7.53 12.60 -13.93
N THR A 186 -8.46 12.19 -14.78
CA THR A 186 -9.30 13.10 -15.60
C THR A 186 -10.74 12.63 -15.69
N ASP A 187 -11.68 13.56 -15.88
CA ASP A 187 -13.06 13.22 -16.20
C ASP A 187 -13.42 13.32 -17.68
N GLY A 188 -12.43 13.65 -18.52
CA GLY A 188 -12.42 13.34 -19.94
C GLY A 188 -12.26 14.55 -20.88
N VAL A 189 -11.99 14.19 -22.14
CA VAL A 189 -11.83 15.04 -23.33
C VAL A 189 -10.74 16.12 -23.21
N PRO A 190 -9.49 15.77 -23.52
CA PRO A 190 -8.42 16.75 -23.69
C PRO A 190 -8.73 17.78 -24.78
N ASN A 191 -8.54 19.06 -24.45
CA ASN A 191 -8.65 20.18 -25.39
C ASN A 191 -7.41 21.09 -25.28
N CYS A 192 -7.50 22.36 -25.65
CA CYS A 192 -6.38 23.30 -25.55
C CYS A 192 -5.23 23.07 -26.52
N LEU A 193 -5.45 22.40 -27.66
CA LEU A 193 -4.38 22.22 -28.64
C LEU A 193 -3.89 23.57 -29.18
N GLY A 194 -2.59 23.84 -29.04
CA GLY A 194 -1.99 25.11 -29.48
C GLY A 194 -2.48 26.33 -28.68
N GLY A 195 -3.06 26.11 -27.49
CA GLY A 195 -3.65 27.17 -26.66
C GLY A 195 -5.08 27.55 -27.03
N ASP A 196 -5.73 26.81 -27.94
CA ASP A 196 -7.13 27.02 -28.33
C ASP A 196 -8.06 26.13 -27.47
N PRO A 197 -8.92 26.71 -26.60
CA PRO A 197 -9.86 25.99 -25.74
C PRO A 197 -10.75 24.97 -26.44
N ASP A 198 -11.10 25.23 -27.70
CA ASP A 198 -12.05 24.40 -28.46
C ASP A 198 -11.33 23.30 -29.27
N ALA A 199 -9.99 23.38 -29.38
CA ALA A 199 -9.22 22.44 -30.18
C ALA A 199 -8.87 21.18 -29.38
N ALA A 200 -9.36 20.03 -29.85
CA ALA A 200 -9.08 18.72 -29.27
C ALA A 200 -7.57 18.41 -29.25
N SER A 201 -7.07 17.83 -28.16
CA SER A 201 -5.64 17.53 -27.95
C SER A 201 -5.34 16.06 -27.65
N ASP A 202 -6.19 15.16 -28.14
CA ASP A 202 -6.11 13.71 -27.88
C ASP A 202 -4.74 13.13 -28.25
N ALA A 203 -4.28 13.37 -29.48
CA ALA A 203 -3.01 12.85 -29.98
C ALA A 203 -1.81 13.39 -29.18
N GLN A 204 -1.86 14.66 -28.77
CA GLN A 204 -0.83 15.30 -27.97
C GLN A 204 -0.83 14.76 -26.54
N THR A 205 -1.99 14.41 -26.00
CA THR A 205 -2.12 13.77 -24.68
C THR A 205 -1.44 12.40 -24.71
N VAL A 206 -1.72 11.57 -25.72
CA VAL A 206 -1.06 10.26 -25.90
C VAL A 206 0.44 10.41 -26.13
N ALA A 207 0.87 11.41 -26.91
CA ALA A 207 2.29 11.70 -27.13
C ALA A 207 3.01 12.12 -25.84
N ALA A 208 2.37 12.94 -24.99
CA ALA A 208 2.92 13.35 -23.70
C ALA A 208 3.06 12.14 -22.74
N VAL A 209 2.07 11.25 -22.68
CA VAL A 209 2.17 10.01 -21.91
C VAL A 209 3.28 9.09 -22.46
N THR A 210 3.40 8.97 -23.78
CA THR A 210 4.50 8.21 -24.41
C THR A 210 5.86 8.77 -23.99
N SER A 211 5.98 10.11 -23.96
CA SER A 211 7.21 10.82 -23.57
C SER A 211 7.58 10.62 -22.10
N LEU A 212 6.59 10.49 -21.21
CA LEU A 212 6.77 10.10 -19.80
C LEU A 212 7.28 8.66 -19.70
N PHE A 213 6.64 7.72 -20.41
CA PHE A 213 7.03 6.31 -20.40
C PHE A 213 8.47 6.11 -20.89
N GLN A 214 8.86 6.78 -21.99
CA GLN A 214 10.23 6.78 -22.50
C GLN A 214 11.26 7.37 -21.52
N ALA A 215 10.84 8.23 -20.59
CA ALA A 215 11.68 8.76 -19.53
C ALA A 215 11.77 7.84 -18.30
N GLY A 216 11.19 6.64 -18.36
CA GLY A 216 11.13 5.69 -17.26
C GLY A 216 10.11 6.08 -16.19
N ILE A 217 9.02 6.75 -16.58
CA ILE A 217 7.95 7.20 -15.70
C ILE A 217 6.62 6.61 -16.21
N PRO A 218 6.26 5.37 -15.85
CA PRO A 218 5.00 4.77 -16.26
C PRO A 218 3.79 5.57 -15.74
N THR A 219 2.73 5.61 -16.54
CA THR A 219 1.54 6.42 -16.26
C THR A 219 0.30 5.55 -16.11
N TYR A 220 -0.30 5.58 -14.92
CA TYR A 220 -1.64 5.06 -14.67
C TYR A 220 -2.67 6.09 -15.13
N VAL A 221 -3.66 5.65 -15.92
CA VAL A 221 -4.76 6.51 -16.37
C VAL A 221 -6.01 6.17 -15.59
N LEU A 222 -6.62 7.18 -14.99
CA LEU A 222 -7.85 7.12 -14.21
C LEU A 222 -8.88 8.02 -14.86
N GLY A 223 -9.93 7.42 -15.41
CA GLY A 223 -11.07 8.11 -16.01
C GLY A 223 -12.24 8.14 -15.03
N PHE A 224 -12.76 9.32 -14.71
CA PHE A 224 -13.84 9.47 -13.75
C PHE A 224 -15.15 10.00 -14.36
N GLY A 225 -16.25 9.28 -14.17
CA GLY A 225 -17.55 9.63 -14.73
C GLY A 225 -17.58 9.59 -16.26
N THR A 226 -16.89 8.60 -16.85
CA THR A 226 -16.66 8.44 -18.30
C THR A 226 -17.85 7.85 -19.08
N PHE A 227 -19.01 7.67 -18.45
CA PHE A 227 -20.18 7.09 -19.11
C PHE A 227 -20.58 7.91 -20.36
N GLY A 228 -20.49 7.29 -21.53
CA GLY A 228 -20.87 7.90 -22.81
C GLY A 228 -19.82 8.82 -23.44
N LEU A 229 -18.62 8.93 -22.88
CA LEU A 229 -17.52 9.71 -23.48
C LEU A 229 -16.67 8.87 -24.45
N PRO A 230 -15.98 9.50 -25.42
CA PRO A 230 -15.00 8.82 -26.27
C PRO A 230 -13.81 8.35 -25.43
N VAL A 231 -13.87 7.12 -24.93
CA VAL A 231 -12.81 6.52 -24.09
C VAL A 231 -11.55 6.12 -24.87
N GLY A 232 -11.51 6.36 -26.18
CA GLY A 232 -10.39 6.01 -27.06
C GLY A 232 -9.07 6.62 -26.59
N VAL A 233 -9.06 7.93 -26.34
CA VAL A 233 -7.86 8.65 -25.87
C VAL A 233 -7.34 8.12 -24.53
N LEU A 234 -8.23 7.77 -23.59
CA LEU A 234 -7.82 7.23 -22.29
C LEU A 234 -7.25 5.81 -22.41
N ASN A 235 -7.81 5.00 -23.32
CA ASN A 235 -7.25 3.69 -23.63
C ASN A 235 -5.87 3.80 -24.27
N ASP A 236 -5.71 4.67 -25.26
CA ASP A 236 -4.45 4.90 -25.96
C ASP A 236 -3.39 5.46 -25.01
N ALA A 237 -3.77 6.39 -24.13
CA ALA A 237 -2.90 6.91 -23.08
C ALA A 237 -2.47 5.81 -22.09
N ALA A 238 -3.38 4.94 -21.65
CA ALA A 238 -3.04 3.84 -20.74
C ALA A 238 -2.06 2.84 -21.38
N VAL A 239 -2.23 2.56 -22.69
CA VAL A 239 -1.31 1.72 -23.46
C VAL A 239 0.05 2.40 -23.61
N ALA A 240 0.07 3.66 -24.03
CA ALA A 240 1.29 4.47 -24.17
C ALA A 240 2.06 4.61 -22.84
N GLY A 241 1.35 4.68 -21.71
CA GLY A 241 1.91 4.81 -20.37
C GLY A 241 2.45 3.52 -19.78
N GLY A 242 2.27 2.39 -20.47
CA GLY A 242 2.76 1.07 -20.03
C GLY A 242 2.00 0.48 -18.84
N LYS A 243 0.84 1.03 -18.47
CA LYS A 243 0.01 0.58 -17.34
C LYS A 243 -1.43 0.26 -17.76
N ALA A 244 -1.62 -0.17 -19.01
CA ALA A 244 -2.91 -0.61 -19.52
C ALA A 244 -3.42 -1.86 -18.78
N LYS A 245 -4.68 -1.83 -18.38
CA LYS A 245 -5.43 -2.98 -17.91
C LYS A 245 -5.72 -3.97 -19.05
N PRO A 246 -5.89 -5.28 -18.74
CA PRO A 246 -6.42 -6.23 -19.70
C PRO A 246 -7.89 -5.92 -20.05
N GLY A 247 -8.37 -6.46 -21.16
CA GLY A 247 -9.76 -6.27 -21.62
C GLY A 247 -9.97 -5.06 -22.53
N ALA A 248 -11.24 -4.66 -22.72
CA ALA A 248 -11.61 -3.56 -23.62
C ALA A 248 -11.31 -2.18 -23.02
N THR A 249 -11.59 -1.98 -21.73
CA THR A 249 -11.24 -0.76 -20.98
C THR A 249 -9.84 -0.90 -20.41
N LYS A 250 -8.88 -0.17 -20.99
CA LYS A 250 -7.45 -0.21 -20.66
C LYS A 250 -7.07 0.71 -19.50
N PHE A 251 -7.92 1.67 -19.14
CA PHE A 251 -7.69 2.58 -18.01
C PHE A 251 -8.50 2.16 -16.78
N TYR A 252 -8.18 2.77 -15.65
CA TYR A 252 -8.94 2.61 -14.41
C TYR A 252 -10.18 3.49 -14.50
N GLU A 253 -11.33 2.87 -14.70
CA GLU A 253 -12.61 3.57 -14.76
C GLU A 253 -13.23 3.64 -13.36
N ALA A 254 -13.78 4.80 -13.02
CA ALA A 254 -14.58 4.99 -11.83
C ALA A 254 -15.82 5.82 -12.13
N ASN A 255 -16.98 5.39 -11.63
CA ASN A 255 -18.26 6.10 -11.85
C ASN A 255 -18.91 6.59 -10.55
N ASN A 256 -18.33 6.24 -9.40
CA ASN A 256 -18.75 6.67 -8.08
C ASN A 256 -17.56 6.61 -7.10
N ALA A 257 -17.79 7.01 -5.84
CA ALA A 257 -16.75 7.02 -4.81
C ALA A 257 -16.16 5.64 -4.49
N SER A 258 -16.98 4.58 -4.53
CA SER A 258 -16.52 3.21 -4.28
C SER A 258 -15.58 2.74 -5.40
N ASP A 259 -15.96 2.94 -6.66
CA ASP A 259 -15.13 2.56 -7.81
C ASP A 259 -13.81 3.32 -7.79
N LEU A 260 -13.86 4.61 -7.46
CA LEU A 260 -12.68 5.46 -7.37
C LEU A 260 -11.72 4.98 -6.28
N ASN A 261 -12.25 4.65 -5.10
CA ASN A 261 -11.45 4.08 -4.02
C ASN A 261 -10.82 2.74 -4.42
N MET A 262 -11.57 1.85 -5.09
CA MET A 262 -11.02 0.58 -5.58
C MET A 262 -9.93 0.80 -6.64
N ALA A 263 -10.14 1.74 -7.57
CA ALA A 263 -9.16 2.08 -8.59
C ALA A 263 -7.85 2.60 -7.98
N LEU A 264 -7.94 3.55 -7.04
CA LEU A 264 -6.78 4.11 -6.35
C LEU A 264 -6.06 3.07 -5.49
N GLN A 265 -6.79 2.17 -4.83
CA GLN A 265 -6.19 1.04 -4.10
C GLN A 265 -5.45 0.08 -5.04
N ALA A 266 -6.02 -0.24 -6.20
CA ALA A 266 -5.37 -1.08 -7.19
C ALA A 266 -4.12 -0.42 -7.79
N ILE A 267 -4.16 0.89 -8.05
CA ILE A 267 -3.01 1.67 -8.51
C ILE A 267 -1.92 1.69 -7.44
N ALA A 268 -2.26 2.01 -6.19
CA ALA A 268 -1.32 2.00 -5.08
C ALA A 268 -0.69 0.61 -4.88
N GLY A 269 -1.48 -0.47 -4.97
CA GLY A 269 -0.99 -1.84 -4.91
C GLY A 269 -0.07 -2.22 -6.07
N GLY A 270 -0.27 -1.65 -7.26
CA GLY A 270 0.62 -1.83 -8.41
C GLY A 270 1.87 -0.94 -8.41
N ILE A 271 1.95 0.03 -7.50
CA ILE A 271 3.10 0.94 -7.34
C ILE A 271 3.99 0.50 -6.19
N ILE A 272 3.40 0.08 -5.06
CA ILE A 272 4.13 -0.36 -3.88
C ILE A 272 4.86 -1.66 -4.23
N VAL A 273 6.16 -1.56 -4.47
CA VAL A 273 7.04 -2.71 -4.66
C VAL A 273 7.45 -3.21 -3.27
N PRO A 274 7.17 -4.46 -2.90
CA PRO A 274 7.65 -5.00 -1.63
C PRO A 274 9.19 -4.98 -1.59
N SER A 275 9.77 -4.35 -0.58
CA SER A 275 11.21 -4.46 -0.26
C SER A 275 11.62 -5.91 -0.05
N CYS A 276 12.82 -6.23 -0.51
CA CYS A 276 13.51 -7.48 -0.20
C CYS A 276 14.20 -7.44 1.17
N SER A 277 14.18 -6.30 1.87
CA SER A 277 14.77 -6.13 3.18
C SER A 277 13.69 -5.98 4.25
N TYR A 278 13.85 -6.74 5.32
CA TYR A 278 12.91 -6.87 6.41
C TYR A 278 13.65 -6.55 7.71
N GLN A 279 13.24 -5.49 8.39
CA GLN A 279 13.76 -5.17 9.71
C GLN A 279 13.13 -6.10 10.75
N LEU A 280 13.96 -6.67 11.61
CA LEU A 280 13.53 -7.57 12.67
C LEU A 280 13.13 -6.76 13.92
N ALA A 281 12.07 -7.19 14.62
CA ALA A 281 11.64 -6.57 15.87
C ALA A 281 12.68 -6.78 17.01
N SER A 282 13.40 -7.90 16.96
CA SER A 282 14.47 -8.25 17.89
C SER A 282 15.57 -9.01 17.16
N ALA A 283 16.80 -8.96 17.70
CA ALA A 283 17.92 -9.69 17.13
C ALA A 283 17.72 -11.21 17.31
N PRO A 284 18.07 -12.05 16.33
CA PRO A 284 18.03 -13.50 16.49
C PRO A 284 18.98 -13.95 17.63
N PRO A 285 18.53 -14.82 18.55
CA PRO A 285 19.39 -15.37 19.61
C PRO A 285 20.62 -16.10 19.07
N ASP A 286 20.46 -16.79 17.92
CA ASP A 286 21.54 -17.35 17.13
C ASP A 286 21.38 -16.92 15.66
N PRO A 287 22.21 -15.99 15.15
CA PRO A 287 22.18 -15.56 13.75
C PRO A 287 22.44 -16.67 12.72
N MET A 288 23.02 -17.81 13.15
CA MET A 288 23.24 -18.97 12.29
C MET A 288 22.03 -19.90 12.26
N ASN A 289 21.12 -19.78 13.21
CA ASN A 289 19.95 -20.62 13.37
C ASN A 289 18.66 -19.82 13.13
N VAL A 290 18.51 -19.29 11.92
CA VAL A 290 17.29 -18.62 11.48
C VAL A 290 16.70 -19.39 10.31
N THR A 291 15.44 -19.79 10.43
CA THR A 291 14.67 -20.37 9.33
C THR A 291 13.85 -19.27 8.68
N VAL A 292 14.11 -19.02 7.41
CA VAL A 292 13.38 -18.03 6.61
C VAL A 292 12.53 -18.78 5.60
N THR A 293 11.24 -18.48 5.55
CA THR A 293 10.33 -19.07 4.58
C THR A 293 9.66 -18.00 3.73
N LEU A 294 9.51 -18.30 2.44
CA LEU A 294 8.75 -17.52 1.48
C LEU A 294 7.58 -18.36 0.98
N ASN A 295 6.34 -17.91 1.20
CA ASN A 295 5.12 -18.67 0.89
C ASN A 295 5.14 -20.09 1.50
N GLY A 296 5.69 -20.24 2.71
CA GLY A 296 5.83 -21.53 3.39
C GLY A 296 6.98 -22.42 2.89
N THR A 297 7.73 -22.01 1.86
CA THR A 297 8.91 -22.74 1.37
C THR A 297 10.19 -22.18 2.01
N PRO A 298 11.07 -23.01 2.58
CA PRO A 298 12.35 -22.56 3.12
C PRO A 298 13.22 -21.91 2.04
N VAL A 299 13.79 -20.75 2.37
CA VAL A 299 14.77 -20.05 1.55
C VAL A 299 16.16 -20.32 2.14
N PRO A 300 17.15 -20.74 1.33
CA PRO A 300 18.50 -20.98 1.83
C PRO A 300 19.18 -19.65 2.22
N ARG A 301 19.99 -19.70 3.27
CA ARG A 301 20.88 -18.59 3.59
C ARG A 301 22.00 -18.53 2.56
N ASP A 302 22.27 -17.35 2.02
CA ASP A 302 23.33 -17.10 1.05
C ASP A 302 24.14 -15.84 1.42
N PRO A 303 25.21 -15.98 2.22
CA PRO A 303 26.10 -14.87 2.56
C PRO A 303 26.90 -14.30 1.36
N ALA A 304 26.89 -14.98 0.21
CA ALA A 304 27.48 -14.48 -1.02
C ALA A 304 26.51 -13.61 -1.84
N HIS A 305 25.26 -13.45 -1.37
CA HIS A 305 24.25 -12.51 -1.89
C HIS A 305 23.82 -12.78 -3.35
N ASN A 306 23.87 -14.03 -3.80
CA ASN A 306 23.51 -14.41 -5.17
C ASN A 306 22.04 -14.82 -5.30
N ASN A 307 21.56 -15.77 -4.47
CA ASN A 307 20.19 -16.28 -4.52
C ASN A 307 19.78 -16.97 -3.21
N GLY A 308 19.26 -16.20 -2.26
CA GLY A 308 18.90 -16.68 -0.93
C GLY A 308 18.55 -15.52 -0.02
N TRP A 309 18.81 -15.64 1.27
CA TRP A 309 18.74 -14.53 2.22
C TRP A 309 20.03 -14.38 3.03
N ASP A 310 20.29 -13.19 3.56
CA ASP A 310 21.35 -12.99 4.56
C ASP A 310 20.89 -12.05 5.68
N TYR A 311 21.53 -12.15 6.84
CA TYR A 311 21.26 -11.32 8.01
C TYR A 311 22.36 -10.29 8.23
N HIS A 312 21.96 -9.03 8.39
CA HIS A 312 22.84 -7.90 8.67
C HIS A 312 22.69 -7.49 10.15
N PRO A 313 23.62 -7.89 11.03
CA PRO A 313 23.48 -7.67 12.48
C PRO A 313 23.50 -6.19 12.87
N ASN A 314 24.30 -5.37 12.18
CA ASN A 314 24.43 -3.94 12.48
C ASN A 314 23.11 -3.16 12.26
N SER A 315 22.27 -3.64 11.35
CA SER A 315 20.98 -3.03 11.01
C SER A 315 19.77 -3.88 11.42
N MET A 316 20.00 -5.00 12.12
CA MET A 316 18.97 -5.98 12.48
C MET A 316 18.02 -6.31 11.32
N THR A 317 18.57 -6.52 10.12
CA THR A 317 17.79 -6.65 8.89
C THR A 317 18.09 -7.98 8.21
N ILE A 318 17.06 -8.66 7.70
CA ILE A 318 17.21 -9.77 6.75
C ILE A 318 16.96 -9.27 5.34
N THR A 319 17.85 -9.58 4.41
CA THR A 319 17.72 -9.21 2.99
C THR A 319 17.65 -10.45 2.12
N PHE A 320 16.68 -10.49 1.21
CA PHE A 320 16.58 -11.50 0.16
C PHE A 320 17.35 -11.06 -1.09
N PHE A 321 17.93 -12.02 -1.80
CA PHE A 321 18.72 -11.83 -3.00
C PHE A 321 18.26 -12.75 -4.14
N GLY A 322 18.60 -12.38 -5.38
CA GLY A 322 18.32 -13.17 -6.57
C GLY A 322 16.82 -13.37 -6.83
N SER A 323 16.45 -14.57 -7.27
CA SER A 323 15.09 -14.93 -7.67
C SER A 323 14.06 -14.79 -6.55
N TYR A 324 14.48 -14.94 -5.28
CA TYR A 324 13.60 -14.74 -4.12
C TYR A 324 13.22 -13.27 -3.95
N CYS A 325 14.20 -12.36 -4.10
CA CYS A 325 13.95 -10.92 -4.10
C CYS A 325 13.06 -10.51 -5.27
N SER A 326 13.33 -11.03 -6.48
CA SER A 326 12.47 -10.78 -7.64
C SER A 326 11.03 -11.30 -7.45
N THR A 327 10.84 -12.43 -6.75
CA THR A 327 9.51 -12.98 -6.42
C THR A 327 8.76 -12.08 -5.43
N ILE A 328 9.46 -11.57 -4.42
CA ILE A 328 8.93 -10.60 -3.44
C ILE A 328 8.53 -9.29 -4.14
N GLN A 329 9.43 -8.71 -4.94
CA GLN A 329 9.19 -7.48 -5.69
C GLN A 329 8.10 -7.62 -6.75
N GLY A 330 7.94 -8.82 -7.32
CA GLY A 330 6.88 -9.16 -8.29
C GLY A 330 5.49 -9.33 -7.67
N GLY A 331 5.35 -9.19 -6.34
CA GLY A 331 4.05 -9.29 -5.65
C GLY A 331 3.48 -10.70 -5.56
N ALA A 332 4.26 -11.73 -5.89
CA ALA A 332 3.86 -13.15 -5.82
C ALA A 332 4.00 -13.75 -4.41
N SER A 333 4.43 -12.95 -3.43
CA SER A 333 4.70 -13.37 -2.06
C SER A 333 3.62 -12.87 -1.11
N THR A 334 2.79 -13.78 -0.61
CA THR A 334 1.71 -13.47 0.34
C THR A 334 2.12 -13.67 1.80
N ALA A 335 3.24 -14.36 2.05
CA ALA A 335 3.76 -14.57 3.40
C ALA A 335 5.29 -14.69 3.42
N VAL A 336 5.96 -13.89 4.24
CA VAL A 336 7.37 -14.04 4.63
C VAL A 336 7.38 -14.30 6.12
N ASN A 337 7.97 -15.43 6.54
CA ASN A 337 8.07 -15.77 7.95
C ASN A 337 9.53 -15.99 8.35
N PHE A 338 9.88 -15.47 9.52
CA PHE A 338 11.18 -15.66 10.15
C PHE A 338 10.96 -16.46 11.43
N VAL A 339 11.69 -17.56 11.58
CA VAL A 339 11.65 -18.40 12.78
C VAL A 339 13.06 -18.47 13.35
N TYR A 340 13.22 -18.05 14.60
CA TYR A 340 14.49 -18.18 15.30
C TYR A 340 14.59 -19.57 15.93
N GLY A 341 15.66 -20.28 15.61
CA GLY A 341 16.11 -21.42 16.38
C GLY A 341 16.92 -20.95 17.59
N CYS A 342 16.93 -21.76 18.64
CA CYS A 342 17.74 -21.46 19.80
C CYS A 342 19.11 -22.16 19.72
N PRO A 343 20.12 -21.61 20.41
CA PRO A 343 21.42 -22.26 20.51
C PRO A 343 21.23 -23.69 21.06
N GLY A 344 21.72 -24.69 20.33
CA GLY A 344 21.82 -26.05 20.85
C GLY A 344 22.87 -26.13 21.96
N PRO A 345 22.83 -27.15 22.82
CA PRO A 345 23.89 -27.37 23.79
C PRO A 345 25.24 -27.52 23.07
N ILE A 346 26.21 -26.69 23.43
CA ILE A 346 27.62 -26.85 23.06
C ILE A 346 28.13 -28.14 23.69
N LEU A 347 28.23 -29.20 22.90
CA LEU A 347 28.99 -30.39 23.28
C LEU A 347 30.48 -30.04 23.16
N GLN A 348 31.14 -29.87 24.30
CA GLN A 348 32.60 -29.76 24.39
C GLN A 348 33.27 -31.13 24.21
#